data_AF-A0A852DM22-F1
#
_entry.id   AF-A0A852DM22-F1
#
_cell.length_a   1.000
_cell.length_b   1.000
_cell.length_c   1.000
_cell.angle_alpha   90.00
_cell.angle_beta   90.00
_cell.angle_gamma   90.00
#
_symmetry.space_group_name_H-M   'P 1'
#
loop_
_entity.id
_entity.type
_entity.pdbx_description
1 polymer ?
#
loop_
_entity_poly.entity_id
_entity_poly.type
_entity_poly.pdbx_seq_one_letter_code
_entity_poly.pdbx_strand_id
1 'polypeptide(L)' 'CVPGVSQVCLRCPSVCPRFVRSVLSLYYPSDGAVQEDPELQAWVGEIFTRGFLGRRSSG' A
#
# COMPACT_ATOMS: atom_id res chain seq x y z
N CYS A 1 26.41 -0.90 -3.56
CA CYS A 1 27.80 -0.48 -3.36
C CYS A 1 27.99 0.96 -3.81
N VAL A 2 27.82 1.88 -2.85
CA VAL A 2 28.46 3.20 -2.67
C VAL A 2 28.41 3.37 -1.14
N PRO A 3 29.50 3.72 -0.43
CA PRO A 3 29.42 3.92 1.02
C PRO A 3 28.83 5.31 1.26
N GLY A 4 27.55 5.41 1.62
CA GLY A 4 26.99 6.69 2.10
C GLY A 4 25.52 6.94 1.84
N VAL A 5 24.93 6.46 0.75
CA VAL A 5 23.49 6.62 0.47
C VAL A 5 22.99 5.46 -0.39
N SER A 6 21.73 5.07 -0.19
CA SER A 6 20.95 4.11 -1.01
C SER A 6 21.08 2.61 -0.69
N GLN A 7 20.64 2.19 0.51
CA GLN A 7 20.21 0.80 0.76
C GLN A 7 18.97 0.67 1.69
N VAL A 8 18.22 1.75 1.95
CA VAL A 8 16.92 1.63 2.63
C VAL A 8 15.86 1.40 1.56
N CYS A 9 15.75 0.18 1.03
CA CYS A 9 14.48 -0.39 0.53
C CYS A 9 14.58 -1.85 0.07
N LEU A 10 15.78 -2.38 -0.23
CA LEU A 10 15.91 -3.73 -0.81
C LEU A 10 16.15 -4.87 0.21
N ARG A 11 16.20 -4.58 1.52
CA ARG A 11 16.75 -5.53 2.51
C ARG A 11 15.76 -6.05 3.56
N CYS A 12 14.47 -5.72 3.51
CA CYS A 12 13.52 -6.18 4.53
C CYS A 12 12.09 -6.38 3.98
N PRO A 13 11.83 -7.47 3.24
CA PRO A 13 10.48 -7.83 2.81
C PRO A 13 9.51 -8.09 3.98
N SER A 14 10.02 -8.31 5.19
CA SER A 14 9.24 -8.63 6.40
C SER A 14 9.01 -7.45 7.35
N VAL A 15 9.77 -6.36 7.25
CA VAL A 15 9.62 -5.19 8.15
C VAL A 15 8.49 -4.27 7.68
N CYS A 16 8.38 -4.05 6.36
CA CYS A 16 7.36 -3.16 5.81
C CYS A 16 5.93 -3.64 6.08
N PRO A 17 5.57 -4.93 5.89
CA PRO A 17 4.21 -5.39 6.18
C PRO A 17 3.83 -5.29 7.66
N ARG A 18 4.79 -5.54 8.56
CA ARG A 18 4.54 -5.44 10.01
C ARG A 18 4.33 -3.99 10.45
N PHE A 19 5.14 -3.07 9.95
CA PHE A 19 4.99 -1.64 10.22
C PHE A 19 3.66 -1.10 9.68
N VAL A 20 3.35 -1.40 8.40
CA VAL A 20 2.08 -0.98 7.78
C VAL A 20 0.88 -1.53 8.53
N ARG A 21 0.90 -2.81 8.92
CA ARG A 21 -0.18 -3.41 9.72
C ARG A 21 -0.36 -2.73 11.07
N SER A 22 0.73 -2.35 11.76
CA SER A 22 0.65 -1.60 13.01
C SER A 22 0.00 -0.23 12.82
N VAL A 23 0.35 0.50 11.76
CA VAL A 23 -0.26 1.80 11.44
C VAL A 23 -1.75 1.62 11.10
N LEU A 24 -2.07 0.69 10.21
CA LEU A 24 -3.46 0.44 9.80
C LEU A 24 -4.34 0.06 10.98
N SER A 25 -3.83 -0.72 11.95
CA SER A 25 -4.61 -1.10 13.13
C SER A 25 -5.03 0.06 14.04
N LEU A 26 -4.38 1.23 13.92
CA LEU A 26 -4.75 2.43 14.69
C LEU A 26 -5.91 3.20 14.06
N TYR A 27 -6.06 3.14 12.72
CA TYR A 27 -7.03 3.95 11.97
C TYR A 27 -8.20 3.10 11.42
N TYR A 28 -7.93 1.84 11.09
CA TYR A 28 -8.88 0.89 10.53
C TYR A 28 -8.95 -0.35 11.42
N PRO A 29 -9.85 -0.37 12.43
CA PRO A 29 -9.94 -1.46 13.40
C PRO A 29 -10.50 -2.76 12.81
N SER A 30 -11.13 -2.68 11.64
CA SER A 30 -11.72 -3.82 10.94
C SER A 30 -11.63 -3.64 9.42
N ASP A 31 -11.73 -4.75 8.69
CA ASP A 31 -11.79 -4.72 7.23
C ASP A 31 -13.03 -3.97 6.71
N GLY A 32 -14.09 -3.88 7.52
CA GLY A 32 -15.27 -3.07 7.23
C GLY A 32 -14.95 -1.58 7.17
N ALA A 33 -14.15 -1.07 8.12
CA ALA A 33 -13.73 0.33 8.13
C ALA A 33 -12.90 0.71 6.88
N VAL A 34 -12.14 -0.24 6.32
CA VAL A 34 -11.40 -0.04 5.06
C VAL A 34 -12.33 -0.04 3.85
N GLN A 35 -13.34 -0.92 3.84
CA GLN A 35 -14.30 -1.03 2.75
C GLN A 35 -15.26 0.17 2.68
N GLU A 36 -15.63 0.71 3.84
CA GLU A 36 -16.58 1.82 3.96
C GLU A 36 -15.97 3.20 3.68
N ASP A 37 -14.64 3.31 3.61
CA ASP A 37 -13.95 4.58 3.35
C ASP A 37 -14.02 4.95 1.85
N PRO A 38 -14.86 5.92 1.45
CA PRO A 38 -15.06 6.23 0.05
C PRO A 38 -13.85 6.93 -0.58
N GLU A 39 -13.04 7.66 0.19
CA GLU A 39 -11.86 8.34 -0.31
C GLU A 39 -10.76 7.33 -0.64
N LEU A 40 -10.55 6.36 0.25
CA LEU A 40 -9.59 5.27 0.04
C LEU A 40 -9.98 4.43 -1.19
N GLN A 41 -11.26 4.06 -1.32
CA GLN A 41 -11.73 3.31 -2.50
C GLN A 41 -11.57 4.10 -3.80
N ALA A 42 -11.87 5.41 -3.78
CA ALA A 42 -11.68 6.28 -4.94
C ALA A 42 -10.20 6.37 -5.36
N TRP A 43 -9.29 6.48 -4.38
CA TRP A 43 -7.85 6.52 -4.63
C TRP A 43 -7.32 5.21 -5.23
N VAL A 44 -7.72 4.05 -4.70
CA VAL A 44 -7.37 2.73 -5.28
C VAL A 44 -7.93 2.60 -6.71
N GLY A 45 -9.17 3.05 -6.92
CA GLY A 45 -9.81 3.07 -8.24
C GLY A 45 -9.07 3.94 -9.25
N GLU A 46 -8.54 5.10 -8.82
CA GLU A 46 -7.73 5.97 -9.66
C GLU A 46 -6.41 5.29 -10.07
N ILE A 47 -5.72 4.64 -9.13
CA ILE A 47 -4.50 3.88 -9.42
C ILE A 47 -4.78 2.78 -10.45
N PHE A 48 -5.87 2.02 -10.29
CA PHE A 48 -6.22 0.98 -11.24
C PHE A 48 -6.54 1.57 -12.63
N THR A 49 -7.33 2.64 -12.67
CA THR A 49 -7.79 3.24 -13.93
C THR A 49 -6.66 3.96 -14.67
N ARG A 50 -5.81 4.70 -13.95
CA ARG A 50 -4.75 5.55 -14.55
C ARG A 50 -3.39 4.87 -14.56
N GLY A 51 -3.02 4.19 -13.48
CA GLY A 51 -1.75 3.47 -13.36
C GLY A 51 -1.75 2.15 -14.13
N PHE A 52 -2.84 1.39 -14.06
CA PHE A 52 -2.97 0.10 -14.75
C PHE A 52 -3.86 0.15 -16.00
N LEU A 53 -4.29 1.35 -16.43
CA LEU A 53 -5.15 1.56 -17.60
C LEU A 53 -6.46 0.74 -17.56
N GLY A 54 -6.95 0.42 -16.35
CA GLY A 54 -8.13 -0.42 -16.15
C GLY A 54 -7.96 -1.88 -16.61
N ARG A 55 -6.72 -2.35 -16.80
CA ARG A 55 -6.45 -3.66 -17.40
C ARG A 55 -6.60 -4.76 -16.35
N ARG A 56 -7.74 -5.47 -16.39
CA ARG A 56 -8.06 -6.58 -15.45
C ARG A 56 -7.02 -7.71 -15.38
N SER A 57 -6.10 -7.81 -16.35
CA SER A 57 -5.03 -8.80 -16.34
C SER A 57 -3.79 -8.40 -15.51
N SER A 58 -3.84 -7.28 -14.77
CA SER A 58 -2.73 -6.79 -13.94
C SER A 58 -2.73 -7.30 -12.51
N GLY A 59 -3.78 -8.04 -12.12
CA GLY A 59 -3.97 -8.60 -10.78
C GLY A 59 -3.31 -9.95 -10.60
#